data_AF-A0A0G4I6R2-F1
#
_entry.id   AF-A0A0G4I6R2-F1
#
_cell.length_a   1.000
_cell.length_b   1.000
_cell.length_c   1.000
_cell.angle_alpha   90.00
_cell.angle_beta   90.00
_cell.angle_gamma   90.00
#
_symmetry.space_group_name_H-M   'P 1'
#
loop_
_entity.id
_entity.type
_entity.pdbx_description
1 polymer ?
#
loop_
_entity_poly.entity_id
_entity_poly.type
_entity_poly.pdbx_seq_one_letter_code
_entity_poly.pdbx_strand_id
1 'polypeptide(L)'
;MPRLSEGSGLLRRFLLGGLFVLFGCLLNSVSAQDVCVNGFIMDTYCADRGTLLDNPTVQSLINPEKHTLHCLVDVSRCINGGFEVLEAPLEGSDTYCRVFKLDSRGNELVLALARQTGSRSLGCTTCGTTGALREGFKCSVVGTPEGSDAPRTLNVKSVHIESCDDVIAQNSGVTNAVITDDMRFCETNDGWIIAHGALMLASWGFLLPLGIAMAISGRKRDPLWFKLHVGLQVTGLILAIAGWATALVQSQVLDSGGGILLTHAAMGCVVMGLGILQPVNALFRPHKPQPGERKSLGRLVWELAHKILGNAALGLALATIVLGALQTQYFVEFLSALGAALFVVIVSGVLMWCTSPKTTSSEETHESVSFKGKGGSVEKGVENENNNPSAAAFGRSTEQRKGNGQAAAVVSVEAEHQRVLASEEGREERAESEEVSRVEEEGEGRRNWSG
;
A
#
# COMPACT_ATOMS: atom_id res chain seq x y z
N MET A 1 1.68 78.99 41.34
CA MET A 1 0.26 78.59 41.50
C MET A 1 -0.62 79.80 41.23
N PRO A 2 -1.84 79.69 40.70
CA PRO A 2 -2.65 78.49 40.35
C PRO A 2 -2.90 78.37 38.82
N ARG A 3 -2.92 77.18 38.19
CA ARG A 3 -4.05 76.24 37.94
C ARG A 3 -5.38 76.90 37.55
N LEU A 4 -5.89 76.56 36.34
CA LEU A 4 -7.22 75.98 36.09
C LEU A 4 -7.41 75.52 34.61
N SER A 5 -7.87 74.27 34.47
CA SER A 5 -8.80 73.68 33.47
C SER A 5 -8.44 73.74 31.97
N GLU A 6 -8.01 72.65 31.32
CA GLU A 6 -8.79 71.49 30.82
C GLU A 6 -10.04 71.82 29.98
N GLY A 7 -10.06 71.27 28.75
CA GLY A 7 -11.29 70.77 28.12
C GLY A 7 -11.77 71.44 26.83
N SER A 8 -11.13 71.16 25.68
CA SER A 8 -11.84 70.99 24.37
C SER A 8 -10.86 70.79 23.19
N GLY A 9 -9.91 69.85 23.30
CA GLY A 9 -8.93 69.58 22.23
C GLY A 9 -9.20 68.30 21.41
N LEU A 10 -10.10 67.43 21.85
CA LEU A 10 -10.25 66.08 21.29
C LEU A 10 -11.40 65.93 20.29
N LEU A 11 -12.48 66.73 20.37
CA LEU A 11 -13.63 66.56 19.47
C LEU A 11 -13.45 67.16 18.07
N ARG A 12 -12.53 68.12 17.88
CA ARG A 12 -12.26 68.72 16.55
C ARG A 12 -11.30 67.91 15.67
N ARG A 13 -10.59 66.93 16.25
CA ARG A 13 -9.69 66.04 15.49
C ARG A 13 -10.39 64.81 14.92
N PHE A 14 -11.59 64.47 15.40
CA PHE A 14 -12.37 63.34 14.86
C PHE A 14 -13.26 63.71 13.66
N LEU A 15 -13.62 64.99 13.48
CA LEU A 15 -14.53 65.39 12.40
C LEU A 15 -13.85 65.74 11.07
N LEU A 16 -12.53 65.89 11.03
CA LEU A 16 -11.75 66.15 9.81
C LEU A 16 -10.96 64.93 9.31
N GLY A 17 -10.77 63.91 10.16
CA GLY A 17 -10.16 62.63 9.76
C GLY A 17 -11.15 61.60 9.20
N GLY A 18 -12.46 61.78 9.44
CA GLY A 18 -13.50 60.85 8.98
C GLY A 18 -13.96 61.06 7.53
N LEU A 19 -13.71 62.24 6.94
CA LEU A 19 -14.20 62.55 5.59
C LEU A 19 -13.27 62.05 4.47
N PHE A 20 -12.01 61.76 4.77
CA PHE A 20 -11.05 61.22 3.79
C PHE A 20 -11.04 59.69 3.72
N VAL A 21 -11.61 59.00 4.73
CA VAL A 21 -11.76 57.53 4.74
C VAL A 21 -13.08 57.10 4.09
N LEU A 22 -14.06 58.01 3.96
CA LEU A 22 -15.36 57.73 3.35
C LEU A 22 -15.41 57.94 1.82
N PHE A 23 -14.32 58.40 1.18
CA PHE A 23 -14.22 58.49 -0.29
C PHE A 23 -13.26 57.45 -0.91
N GLY A 24 -12.54 56.68 -0.09
CA GLY A 24 -11.61 55.62 -0.54
C GLY A 24 -12.21 54.21 -0.56
N CYS A 25 -13.49 54.06 -0.22
CA CYS A 25 -14.20 52.78 -0.18
C CYS A 25 -15.36 52.72 -1.19
N LEU A 26 -15.31 53.53 -2.26
CA LEU A 26 -16.08 53.27 -3.47
C LEU A 26 -15.38 52.14 -4.23
N LEU A 27 -15.74 50.91 -3.83
CA LEU A 27 -16.04 49.80 -4.74
C LEU A 27 -15.18 49.75 -6.02
N ASN A 28 -13.91 49.37 -5.90
CA ASN A 28 -13.37 48.44 -6.89
C ASN A 28 -13.84 47.04 -6.50
N SER A 29 -15.14 46.80 -6.63
CA SER A 29 -15.62 45.46 -6.95
C SER A 29 -15.12 45.19 -8.36
N VAL A 30 -13.86 44.78 -8.50
CA VAL A 30 -13.44 44.05 -9.70
C VAL A 30 -14.29 42.79 -9.65
N SER A 31 -15.44 42.84 -10.33
CA SER A 31 -16.15 41.64 -10.72
C SER A 31 -15.09 40.81 -11.42
N ALA A 32 -14.79 39.63 -10.87
CA ALA A 32 -13.87 38.72 -11.52
C ALA A 32 -14.38 38.52 -12.96
N GLN A 33 -13.57 38.91 -13.94
CA GLN A 33 -13.97 39.00 -15.33
C GLN A 33 -14.05 37.60 -15.92
N ASP A 34 -15.05 37.35 -16.76
CA ASP A 34 -15.15 36.09 -17.46
C ASP A 34 -14.12 36.03 -18.57
N VAL A 35 -13.38 34.92 -18.58
CA VAL A 35 -12.37 34.64 -19.59
C VAL A 35 -12.76 33.44 -20.42
N CYS A 36 -12.34 33.44 -21.68
CA CYS A 36 -12.38 32.30 -22.57
C CYS A 36 -10.97 31.73 -22.74
N VAL A 37 -10.84 30.41 -22.57
CA VAL A 37 -9.62 29.66 -22.88
C VAL A 37 -9.94 28.56 -23.87
N ASN A 38 -9.15 28.42 -24.93
CA ASN A 38 -9.26 27.32 -25.89
C ASN A 38 -8.04 26.42 -25.78
N GLY A 39 -8.25 25.11 -25.71
CA GLY A 39 -7.16 24.16 -25.53
C GLY A 39 -7.60 22.71 -25.65
N PHE A 40 -6.62 21.81 -25.58
CA PHE A 40 -6.92 20.40 -25.38
C PHE A 40 -7.49 20.18 -23.99
N ILE A 41 -8.51 19.32 -23.92
CA ILE A 41 -9.04 18.86 -22.64
C ILE A 41 -8.32 17.57 -22.27
N MET A 42 -7.70 17.58 -21.09
CA MET A 42 -7.00 16.43 -20.52
C MET A 42 -7.65 16.10 -19.18
N ASP A 43 -7.86 14.81 -18.92
CA ASP A 43 -8.21 14.40 -17.56
C ASP A 43 -7.00 14.48 -16.64
N THR A 44 -7.23 14.82 -15.38
CA THR A 44 -6.15 14.96 -14.39
C THR A 44 -5.35 13.68 -14.22
N TYR A 45 -5.96 12.51 -14.40
CA TYR A 45 -5.28 11.23 -14.24
C TYR A 45 -4.23 10.98 -15.34
N CYS A 46 -4.58 11.18 -16.62
CA CYS A 46 -3.64 11.09 -17.74
C CYS A 46 -2.59 12.21 -17.69
N ALA A 47 -2.96 13.40 -17.22
CA ALA A 47 -2.02 14.50 -17.01
C ALA A 47 -0.98 14.17 -15.92
N ASP A 48 -1.44 13.70 -14.75
CA ASP A 48 -0.58 13.42 -13.59
C ASP A 48 0.34 12.23 -13.81
N ARG A 49 -0.12 11.19 -14.52
CA ARG A 49 0.68 9.98 -14.81
C ARG A 49 1.67 10.14 -15.97
N GLY A 50 1.65 11.28 -16.66
CA GLY A 50 2.53 11.59 -17.79
C GLY A 50 2.29 10.87 -19.12
N THR A 51 1.41 9.86 -19.18
CA THR A 51 1.08 9.11 -20.40
C THR A 51 -0.42 8.85 -20.54
N LEU A 52 -0.89 8.54 -21.75
CA LEU A 52 -2.30 8.22 -22.01
C LEU A 52 -2.66 6.81 -21.51
N LEU A 53 -3.80 6.63 -20.83
CA LEU A 53 -4.15 5.36 -20.17
C LEU A 53 -4.35 4.22 -21.16
N ASP A 54 -4.97 4.51 -22.29
CA ASP A 54 -5.20 3.58 -23.39
C ASP A 54 -3.97 3.39 -24.29
N ASN A 55 -3.03 4.32 -24.29
CA ASN A 55 -1.76 4.23 -24.99
C ASN A 55 -0.57 4.71 -24.13
N PRO A 56 -0.02 3.84 -23.26
CA PRO A 56 1.05 4.19 -22.33
C PRO A 56 2.39 4.58 -22.99
N THR A 57 2.51 4.44 -24.32
CA THR A 57 3.72 4.88 -25.05
C THR A 57 3.71 6.35 -25.42
N VAL A 58 2.56 7.01 -25.27
CA VAL A 58 2.36 8.39 -25.68
C VAL A 58 2.34 9.29 -24.45
N GLN A 59 3.22 10.29 -24.43
CA GLN A 59 3.29 11.28 -23.37
C GLN A 59 2.12 12.26 -23.46
N SER A 60 1.33 12.38 -22.39
CA SER A 60 0.04 13.07 -22.39
C SER A 60 0.18 14.57 -22.60
N LEU A 61 1.18 15.20 -22.00
CA LEU A 61 1.44 16.64 -22.14
C LEU A 61 2.32 17.00 -23.34
N ILE A 62 2.84 16.03 -24.12
CA ILE A 62 3.58 16.32 -25.36
C ILE A 62 2.70 16.09 -26.59
N ASN A 63 1.90 15.00 -26.58
CA ASN A 63 1.04 14.61 -27.70
C ASN A 63 -0.44 14.51 -27.25
N PRO A 64 -1.04 15.59 -26.70
CA PRO A 64 -2.40 15.57 -26.21
C PRO A 64 -3.45 15.27 -27.30
N GLU A 65 -3.11 15.48 -28.57
CA GLU A 65 -3.96 15.13 -29.72
C GLU A 65 -4.21 13.63 -29.86
N LYS A 66 -3.38 12.80 -29.23
CA LYS A 66 -3.54 11.34 -29.23
C LYS A 66 -4.47 10.83 -28.16
N HIS A 67 -4.97 11.70 -27.28
CA HIS A 67 -5.92 11.30 -26.25
C HIS A 67 -7.27 10.93 -26.86
N THR A 68 -7.65 9.66 -26.78
CA THR A 68 -8.89 9.20 -27.40
C THR A 68 -10.11 9.66 -26.62
N LEU A 69 -11.23 9.86 -27.33
CA LEU A 69 -12.50 10.14 -26.66
C LEU A 69 -12.95 8.98 -25.77
N HIS A 70 -12.62 7.74 -26.12
CA HIS A 70 -12.91 6.59 -25.26
C HIS A 70 -12.25 6.77 -23.89
N CYS A 71 -10.96 7.09 -23.87
CA CYS A 71 -10.22 7.34 -22.63
C CYS A 71 -10.81 8.52 -21.86
N LEU A 72 -11.15 9.62 -22.54
CA LEU A 72 -11.66 10.84 -21.92
C LEU A 72 -13.08 10.69 -21.33
N VAL A 73 -13.97 9.90 -21.95
CA VAL A 73 -15.42 9.95 -21.65
C VAL A 73 -16.08 8.61 -21.23
N ASP A 74 -15.40 7.48 -21.43
CA ASP A 74 -15.91 6.16 -21.04
C ASP A 74 -15.18 5.56 -19.83
N VAL A 75 -13.90 5.92 -19.64
CA VAL A 75 -13.07 5.32 -18.59
C VAL A 75 -13.27 6.07 -17.28
N SER A 76 -13.95 5.44 -16.32
CA SER A 76 -14.29 6.06 -15.02
C SER A 76 -13.08 6.66 -14.30
N ARG A 77 -11.90 6.04 -14.43
CA ARG A 77 -10.68 6.56 -13.80
C ARG A 77 -10.27 7.94 -14.34
N CYS A 78 -10.39 8.15 -15.64
CA CYS A 78 -10.08 9.42 -16.29
C CYS A 78 -11.15 10.46 -15.92
N ILE A 79 -12.43 10.07 -15.92
CA ILE A 79 -13.54 10.99 -15.64
C ILE A 79 -13.54 11.46 -14.17
N ASN A 80 -13.28 10.56 -13.22
CA ASN A 80 -13.42 10.85 -11.78
C ASN A 80 -12.44 11.91 -11.28
N GLY A 81 -11.27 12.05 -11.94
CA GLY A 81 -10.28 13.05 -11.57
C GLY A 81 -10.64 14.48 -11.99
N GLY A 82 -11.67 14.65 -12.82
CA GLY A 82 -12.00 15.92 -13.46
C GLY A 82 -11.08 16.24 -14.63
N PHE A 83 -11.34 17.38 -15.26
CA PHE A 83 -10.68 17.81 -16.48
C PHE A 83 -9.95 19.12 -16.29
N GLU A 84 -8.96 19.31 -17.13
CA GLU A 84 -8.14 20.50 -17.18
C GLU A 84 -7.96 20.96 -18.63
N VAL A 85 -7.77 22.27 -18.80
CA VAL A 85 -7.48 22.87 -20.10
C VAL A 85 -5.98 23.03 -20.24
N LEU A 86 -5.45 22.53 -21.36
CA LEU A 86 -4.04 22.64 -21.71
C LEU A 86 -3.78 23.86 -22.61
N GLU A 87 -2.79 24.65 -22.23
CA GLU A 87 -2.20 25.70 -23.06
C GLU A 87 -1.08 25.13 -23.94
N ALA A 88 -0.93 25.70 -25.14
CA ALA A 88 0.15 25.36 -26.06
C ALA A 88 1.54 25.52 -25.40
N PRO A 89 2.54 24.75 -25.85
CA PRO A 89 3.88 24.83 -25.31
C PRO A 89 4.49 26.23 -25.41
N LEU A 90 5.28 26.59 -24.40
CA LEU A 90 6.10 27.80 -24.42
C LEU A 90 7.21 27.71 -25.47
N GLU A 91 7.74 28.85 -25.88
CA GLU A 91 8.86 28.90 -26.83
C GLU A 91 10.06 28.08 -26.32
N GLY A 92 10.49 27.10 -27.12
CA GLY A 92 11.58 26.18 -26.76
C GLY A 92 11.18 24.94 -25.96
N SER A 93 9.88 24.71 -25.74
CA SER A 93 9.32 23.50 -25.14
C SER A 93 8.36 22.79 -26.10
N ASP A 94 8.26 21.47 -25.99
CA ASP A 94 7.22 20.66 -26.67
C ASP A 94 6.08 20.26 -25.70
N THR A 95 6.17 20.68 -24.44
CA THR A 95 5.24 20.30 -23.38
C THR A 95 4.15 21.34 -23.18
N TYR A 96 2.91 20.89 -23.30
CA TYR A 96 1.70 21.64 -22.96
C TYR A 96 1.59 21.83 -21.45
N CYS A 97 1.10 22.99 -21.03
CA CYS A 97 0.93 23.32 -19.62
C CYS A 97 -0.54 23.23 -19.22
N ARG A 98 -0.83 22.68 -18.05
CA ARG A 98 -2.15 22.72 -17.44
C ARG A 98 -2.36 24.12 -16.87
N VAL A 99 -3.41 24.80 -17.29
CA VAL A 99 -3.64 26.21 -16.90
C VAL A 99 -4.90 26.41 -16.09
N PHE A 100 -5.94 25.63 -16.37
CA PHE A 100 -7.19 25.67 -15.63
C PHE A 100 -7.68 24.28 -15.30
N LYS A 101 -7.95 24.04 -14.01
CA LYS A 101 -8.74 22.90 -13.54
C LYS A 101 -10.21 23.28 -13.52
N LEU A 102 -11.05 22.43 -14.11
CA LEU A 102 -12.48 22.71 -14.21
C LEU A 102 -13.19 22.34 -12.91
N ASP A 103 -14.14 23.19 -12.51
CA ASP A 103 -15.07 22.89 -11.44
C ASP A 103 -16.05 21.76 -11.82
N SER A 104 -16.85 21.29 -10.86
CA SER A 104 -17.79 20.18 -11.08
C SER A 104 -18.75 20.45 -12.25
N ARG A 105 -19.22 21.69 -12.39
CA ARG A 105 -20.08 22.12 -13.49
C ARG A 105 -19.33 22.06 -14.83
N GLY A 106 -18.11 22.58 -14.88
CA GLY A 106 -17.26 22.50 -16.06
C GLY A 106 -16.99 21.07 -16.50
N ASN A 107 -16.74 20.17 -15.55
CA ASN A 107 -16.54 18.75 -15.82
C ASN A 107 -17.75 18.11 -16.51
N GLU A 108 -18.96 18.39 -16.02
CA GLU A 108 -20.21 17.89 -16.63
C GLU A 108 -20.42 18.44 -18.05
N LEU A 109 -20.19 19.75 -18.23
CA LEU A 109 -20.37 20.43 -19.52
C LEU A 109 -19.39 19.92 -20.59
N VAL A 110 -18.10 19.83 -20.23
CA VAL A 110 -17.04 19.32 -21.11
C VAL A 110 -17.29 17.86 -21.48
N LEU A 111 -17.66 17.03 -20.51
CA LEU A 111 -17.97 15.62 -20.75
C LEU A 111 -19.17 15.44 -21.70
N ALA A 112 -20.22 16.25 -21.53
CA ALA A 112 -21.38 16.25 -22.43
C ALA A 112 -21.00 16.67 -23.86
N LEU A 113 -20.20 17.74 -23.99
CA LEU A 113 -19.75 18.22 -25.30
C LEU A 113 -18.85 17.20 -26.00
N ALA A 114 -17.89 16.60 -25.28
CA ALA A 114 -17.01 15.57 -25.81
C ALA A 114 -17.80 14.38 -26.36
N ARG A 115 -18.82 13.92 -25.63
CA ARG A 115 -19.72 12.83 -26.08
C ARG A 115 -20.55 13.19 -27.31
N GLN A 116 -20.91 14.46 -27.47
CA GLN A 116 -21.63 14.95 -28.65
C GLN A 116 -20.73 15.01 -29.89
N THR A 117 -19.47 15.41 -29.72
CA THR A 117 -18.49 15.49 -30.83
C THR A 117 -17.98 14.13 -31.31
N GLY A 118 -18.03 13.11 -30.44
CA GLY A 118 -17.65 11.74 -30.76
C GLY A 118 -18.79 10.88 -31.33
N SER A 119 -18.43 9.68 -31.75
CA SER A 119 -19.40 8.65 -32.17
C SER A 119 -19.04 7.26 -31.67
N ARG A 120 -20.07 6.45 -31.40
CA ARG A 120 -19.93 5.03 -31.06
C ARG A 120 -19.19 4.22 -32.14
N SER A 121 -19.32 4.61 -33.41
CA SER A 121 -18.59 3.94 -34.49
C SER A 121 -17.07 4.20 -34.45
N LEU A 122 -16.61 5.17 -33.67
CA LEU A 122 -15.21 5.58 -33.55
C LEU A 122 -14.54 5.08 -32.26
N GLY A 123 -15.25 4.31 -31.43
CA GLY A 123 -14.71 3.64 -30.24
C GLY A 123 -15.19 4.19 -28.89
N CYS A 124 -15.92 5.31 -28.87
CA CYS A 124 -16.50 5.87 -27.65
C CYS A 124 -17.93 5.33 -27.42
N THR A 125 -18.11 4.47 -26.43
CA THR A 125 -19.37 3.78 -26.12
C THR A 125 -20.47 4.71 -25.61
N THR A 126 -20.11 5.76 -24.87
CA THR A 126 -21.07 6.73 -24.32
C THR A 126 -21.39 7.89 -25.26
N CYS A 127 -20.72 7.99 -26.41
CA CYS A 127 -20.94 9.05 -27.40
C CYS A 127 -22.24 8.85 -28.20
N GLY A 128 -22.58 9.88 -29.00
CA GLY A 128 -23.66 9.81 -29.99
C GLY A 128 -23.35 8.93 -31.20
N THR A 129 -24.07 9.13 -32.29
CA THR A 129 -23.85 8.40 -33.56
C THR A 129 -23.39 9.30 -34.72
N THR A 130 -23.49 10.62 -34.55
CA THR A 130 -23.26 11.60 -35.62
C THR A 130 -21.92 12.33 -35.50
N GLY A 131 -21.26 12.25 -34.35
CA GLY A 131 -19.96 12.89 -34.16
C GLY A 131 -18.86 12.26 -35.02
N ALA A 132 -17.83 13.05 -35.32
CA ALA A 132 -16.74 12.66 -36.20
C ALA A 132 -15.38 12.55 -35.50
N LEU A 133 -15.30 13.01 -34.24
CA LEU A 133 -14.04 13.05 -33.51
C LEU A 133 -13.74 11.68 -32.88
N ARG A 134 -12.47 11.26 -32.94
CA ARG A 134 -11.97 10.03 -32.31
C ARG A 134 -10.95 10.31 -31.20
N GLU A 135 -10.06 11.27 -31.41
CA GLU A 135 -8.97 11.64 -30.52
C GLU A 135 -8.72 13.15 -30.57
N GLY A 136 -8.06 13.70 -29.54
CA GLY A 136 -7.59 15.08 -29.50
C GLY A 136 -8.69 16.11 -29.27
N PHE A 137 -9.59 15.84 -28.33
CA PHE A 137 -10.69 16.75 -28.01
C PHE A 137 -10.19 18.11 -27.51
N LYS A 138 -10.64 19.16 -28.21
CA LYS A 138 -10.44 20.57 -27.88
C LYS A 138 -11.78 21.25 -27.76
N CYS A 139 -11.88 22.19 -26.83
CA CYS A 139 -13.02 23.09 -26.76
C CYS A 139 -12.62 24.44 -26.15
N SER A 140 -13.48 25.43 -26.34
CA SER A 140 -13.38 26.72 -25.66
C SER A 140 -14.20 26.67 -24.38
N VAL A 141 -13.59 27.06 -23.26
CA VAL A 141 -14.21 27.08 -21.94
C VAL A 141 -14.30 28.52 -21.47
N VAL A 142 -15.50 28.96 -21.10
CA VAL A 142 -15.75 30.29 -20.55
C VAL A 142 -16.07 30.18 -19.07
N GLY A 143 -15.38 30.96 -18.26
CA GLY A 143 -15.59 30.96 -16.82
C GLY A 143 -14.81 32.05 -16.11
N THR A 144 -14.92 32.05 -14.79
CA THR A 144 -14.23 33.01 -13.92
C THR A 144 -13.06 32.30 -13.22
N PRO A 145 -11.81 32.77 -13.38
CA PRO A 145 -10.65 32.20 -12.67
C PRO A 145 -10.75 32.40 -11.16
N GLU A 146 -10.48 31.36 -10.39
CA GLU A 146 -10.47 31.36 -8.92
C GLU A 146 -9.20 30.70 -8.37
N GLY A 147 -8.76 31.17 -7.19
CA GLY A 147 -7.58 30.66 -6.51
C GLY A 147 -6.26 31.26 -7.01
N SER A 148 -5.18 30.91 -6.33
CA SER A 148 -3.80 31.32 -6.63
C SER A 148 -2.88 30.17 -7.06
N ASP A 149 -3.33 28.93 -6.90
CA ASP A 149 -2.52 27.74 -7.16
C ASP A 149 -2.55 27.36 -8.64
N ALA A 150 -1.47 26.75 -9.14
CA ALA A 150 -1.38 26.22 -10.50
C ALA A 150 -1.74 24.72 -10.52
N PRO A 151 -2.61 24.26 -11.44
CA PRO A 151 -3.47 25.06 -12.31
C PRO A 151 -4.60 25.74 -11.52
N ARG A 152 -4.99 26.95 -11.93
CA ARG A 152 -6.08 27.69 -11.25
C ARG A 152 -7.41 26.99 -11.46
N THR A 153 -8.33 27.11 -10.51
CA THR A 153 -9.68 26.59 -10.72
C THR A 153 -10.46 27.57 -11.61
N LEU A 154 -11.18 27.07 -12.60
CA LEU A 154 -12.08 27.86 -13.44
C LEU A 154 -13.52 27.55 -13.07
N ASN A 155 -14.25 28.54 -12.56
CA ASN A 155 -15.69 28.44 -12.32
C ASN A 155 -16.42 28.54 -13.66
N VAL A 156 -16.77 27.39 -14.25
CA VAL A 156 -17.19 27.31 -15.65
C VAL A 156 -18.65 27.72 -15.82
N LYS A 157 -18.88 28.66 -16.74
CA LYS A 157 -20.21 29.13 -17.12
C LYS A 157 -20.75 28.42 -18.35
N SER A 158 -19.90 28.22 -19.36
CA SER A 158 -20.27 27.58 -20.63
C SER A 158 -19.06 26.98 -21.36
N VAL A 159 -19.31 26.04 -22.26
CA VAL A 159 -18.32 25.39 -23.13
C VAL A 159 -18.80 25.40 -24.57
N HIS A 160 -17.87 25.55 -25.53
CA HIS A 160 -18.17 25.75 -26.95
C HIS A 160 -17.18 24.98 -27.83
N ILE A 161 -17.61 24.53 -29.01
CA ILE A 161 -16.70 23.92 -30.00
C ILE A 161 -15.98 25.00 -30.80
N GLU A 162 -16.63 26.14 -30.96
CA GLU A 162 -16.16 27.34 -31.62
C GLU A 162 -14.92 27.92 -30.92
N SER A 163 -14.14 28.71 -31.66
CA SER A 163 -12.95 29.36 -31.11
C SER A 163 -13.33 30.42 -30.07
N CYS A 164 -12.39 30.78 -29.19
CA CYS A 164 -12.64 31.88 -28.26
C CYS A 164 -12.92 33.20 -28.96
N ASP A 165 -12.34 33.44 -30.15
CA ASP A 165 -12.61 34.64 -30.93
C ASP A 165 -14.09 34.70 -31.37
N ASP A 166 -14.65 33.57 -31.81
CA ASP A 166 -16.07 33.47 -32.18
C ASP A 166 -16.99 33.65 -30.97
N VAL A 167 -16.63 33.05 -29.83
CA VAL A 167 -17.39 33.15 -28.58
C VAL A 167 -17.39 34.59 -28.07
N ILE A 168 -16.25 35.27 -28.11
CA ILE A 168 -16.10 36.67 -27.68
C ILE A 168 -16.87 37.61 -28.61
N ALA A 169 -16.84 37.36 -29.93
CA ALA A 169 -17.62 38.13 -30.90
C ALA A 169 -19.12 38.10 -30.61
N GLN A 170 -19.62 37.02 -30.01
CA GLN A 170 -21.04 36.86 -29.64
C GLN A 170 -21.35 37.31 -28.19
N ASN A 171 -20.33 37.51 -27.35
CA ASN A 171 -20.48 37.79 -25.92
C ASN A 171 -19.59 38.95 -25.47
N SER A 172 -20.10 40.18 -25.48
CA SER A 172 -19.34 41.41 -25.18
C SER A 172 -18.78 41.52 -23.75
N GLY A 173 -19.07 40.56 -22.86
CA GLY A 173 -18.58 40.52 -21.47
C GLY A 173 -17.43 39.53 -21.22
N VAL A 174 -17.00 38.79 -22.24
CA VAL A 174 -15.95 37.75 -22.14
C VAL A 174 -14.70 38.23 -22.87
N THR A 175 -13.52 37.96 -22.30
CA THR A 175 -12.22 38.25 -22.93
C THR A 175 -11.36 37.00 -23.04
N ASN A 176 -10.33 37.02 -23.88
CA ASN A 176 -9.35 35.91 -23.89
C ASN A 176 -8.65 35.83 -22.53
N ALA A 177 -8.40 34.60 -22.06
CA ALA A 177 -7.67 34.35 -20.83
C ALA A 177 -6.22 34.85 -20.96
N VAL A 178 -5.78 35.68 -20.01
CA VAL A 178 -4.38 36.08 -19.88
C VAL A 178 -3.71 35.08 -18.96
N ILE A 179 -2.93 34.16 -19.53
CA ILE A 179 -2.25 33.10 -18.78
C ILE A 179 -0.84 33.58 -18.42
N THR A 180 -0.59 33.71 -17.13
CA THR A 180 0.72 34.08 -16.56
C THR A 180 1.47 32.84 -16.06
N ASP A 181 2.78 32.97 -15.86
CA ASP A 181 3.64 31.82 -15.51
C ASP A 181 3.25 31.15 -14.19
N ASP A 182 2.72 31.91 -13.23
CA ASP A 182 2.21 31.38 -11.96
C ASP A 182 0.92 30.56 -12.09
N MET A 183 0.29 30.55 -13.27
CA MET A 183 -0.89 29.73 -13.57
C MET A 183 -0.53 28.41 -14.24
N ARG A 184 0.69 28.29 -14.76
CA ARG A 184 1.12 27.16 -15.59
C ARG A 184 1.65 26.03 -14.70
N PHE A 185 1.07 24.86 -14.84
CA PHE A 185 1.63 23.62 -14.33
C PHE A 185 2.00 22.71 -15.50
N CYS A 186 3.28 22.76 -15.90
CA CYS A 186 3.81 22.05 -17.06
C CYS A 186 4.50 20.72 -16.69
N GLU A 187 4.52 20.38 -15.40
CA GLU A 187 5.11 19.14 -14.90
C GLU A 187 4.04 18.05 -14.74
N THR A 188 4.49 16.80 -14.68
CA THR A 188 3.68 15.67 -14.23
C THR A 188 3.94 15.44 -12.74
N ASN A 189 3.02 14.75 -12.05
CA ASN A 189 3.23 14.38 -10.65
C ASN A 189 4.10 13.11 -10.48
N ASP A 190 4.78 12.68 -11.55
CA ASP A 190 5.58 11.46 -11.58
C ASP A 190 6.69 11.44 -10.52
N GLY A 191 7.32 12.58 -10.23
CA GLY A 191 8.41 12.65 -9.23
C GLY A 191 7.99 12.18 -7.84
N TRP A 192 6.80 12.58 -7.39
CA TRP A 192 6.26 12.17 -6.09
C TRP A 192 5.80 10.71 -6.08
N ILE A 193 5.23 10.24 -7.19
CA ILE A 193 4.85 8.83 -7.39
C ILE A 193 6.10 7.94 -7.31
N ILE A 194 7.18 8.34 -7.99
CA ILE A 194 8.47 7.64 -7.96
C ILE A 194 9.04 7.63 -6.54
N ALA A 195 9.04 8.78 -5.86
CA ALA A 195 9.54 8.87 -4.49
C ALA A 195 8.75 7.98 -3.52
N HIS A 196 7.42 8.01 -3.57
CA HIS A 196 6.55 7.12 -2.79
C HIS A 196 6.85 5.64 -3.08
N GLY A 197 6.80 5.25 -4.36
CA GLY A 197 7.01 3.88 -4.80
C GLY A 197 8.39 3.35 -4.42
N ALA A 198 9.45 4.15 -4.59
CA ALA A 198 10.83 3.78 -4.24
C ALA A 198 11.01 3.57 -2.73
N LEU A 199 10.47 4.47 -1.89
CA LEU A 199 10.52 4.33 -0.44
C LEU A 199 9.74 3.09 0.04
N MET A 200 8.57 2.84 -0.54
CA MET A 200 7.77 1.66 -0.23
C MET A 200 8.44 0.35 -0.67
N LEU A 201 9.08 0.32 -1.85
CA LEU A 201 9.83 -0.85 -2.30
C LEU A 201 11.05 -1.12 -1.42
N ALA A 202 11.82 -0.08 -1.09
CA ALA A 202 12.99 -0.21 -0.21
C ALA A 202 12.60 -0.75 1.17
N SER A 203 11.43 -0.36 1.68
CA SER A 203 10.92 -0.84 2.95
C SER A 203 10.23 -2.21 2.85
N TRP A 204 9.01 -2.24 2.32
CA TRP A 204 8.11 -3.40 2.31
C TRP A 204 8.52 -4.44 1.27
N GLY A 205 9.20 -4.03 0.20
CA GLY A 205 9.75 -4.94 -0.81
C GLY A 205 11.11 -5.54 -0.43
N PHE A 206 11.88 -4.89 0.45
CA PHE A 206 13.27 -5.30 0.74
C PHE A 206 13.62 -5.38 2.24
N LEU A 207 13.74 -4.25 2.95
CA LEU A 207 14.29 -4.23 4.32
C LEU A 207 13.44 -5.01 5.34
N LEU A 208 12.13 -4.84 5.34
CA LEU A 208 11.23 -5.53 6.28
C LEU A 208 11.19 -7.04 6.01
N PRO A 209 11.03 -7.52 4.75
CA PRO A 209 11.20 -8.94 4.42
C PRO A 209 12.58 -9.49 4.78
N LEU A 210 13.66 -8.73 4.53
CA LEU A 210 15.01 -9.14 4.88
C LEU A 210 15.15 -9.34 6.39
N GLY A 211 14.60 -8.44 7.20
CA GLY A 211 14.57 -8.57 8.66
C GLY A 211 13.83 -9.82 9.14
N ILE A 212 12.75 -10.21 8.46
CA ILE A 212 12.04 -11.47 8.73
C ILE A 212 12.92 -12.67 8.33
N ALA A 213 13.53 -12.64 7.14
CA ALA A 213 14.42 -13.70 6.67
C ALA A 213 15.57 -13.95 7.66
N MET A 214 16.22 -12.88 8.15
CA MET A 214 17.30 -12.99 9.15
C MET A 214 16.82 -13.61 10.47
N ALA A 215 15.57 -13.35 10.89
CA ALA A 215 15.01 -13.92 12.11
C ALA A 215 14.64 -15.41 11.99
N ILE A 216 14.26 -15.85 10.78
CA ILE A 216 13.96 -17.24 10.48
C ILE A 216 15.26 -18.05 10.36
N SER A 217 16.19 -17.59 9.54
CA SER A 217 17.41 -18.35 9.21
C SER A 217 18.52 -18.21 10.25
N GLY A 218 18.53 -17.10 10.99
CA GLY A 218 19.62 -16.72 11.88
C GLY A 218 19.50 -17.17 13.33
N ARG A 219 18.44 -17.88 13.71
CA ARG A 219 18.08 -18.11 15.14
C ARG A 219 19.18 -18.77 15.98
N LYS A 220 20.13 -19.47 15.35
CA LYS A 220 21.30 -20.08 16.01
C LYS A 220 22.43 -19.09 16.33
N ARG A 221 22.35 -17.86 15.84
CA ARG A 221 23.35 -16.80 16.03
C ARG A 221 22.82 -15.73 16.98
N ASP A 222 22.52 -16.11 18.21
CA ASP A 222 22.16 -15.14 19.25
C ASP A 222 23.42 -14.38 19.70
N PRO A 223 23.39 -13.03 19.88
CA PRO A 223 22.27 -12.11 19.69
C PRO A 223 22.21 -11.45 18.29
N LEU A 224 23.06 -11.88 17.35
CA LEU A 224 23.21 -11.25 16.02
C LEU A 224 21.89 -11.22 15.24
N TRP A 225 21.17 -12.33 15.14
CA TRP A 225 19.90 -12.37 14.39
C TRP A 225 18.88 -11.38 14.93
N PHE A 226 18.84 -11.20 16.26
CA PHE A 226 17.90 -10.32 16.93
C PHE A 226 18.25 -8.86 16.66
N LYS A 227 19.54 -8.49 16.73
CA LYS A 227 20.01 -7.14 16.37
C LYS A 227 19.75 -6.82 14.91
N LEU A 228 20.03 -7.76 13.99
CA LEU A 228 19.76 -7.59 12.57
C LEU A 228 18.26 -7.44 12.31
N HIS A 229 17.43 -8.28 12.92
CA HIS A 229 15.97 -8.18 12.82
C HIS A 229 15.50 -6.80 13.27
N VAL A 230 15.81 -6.38 14.49
CA VAL A 230 15.36 -5.07 15.01
C VAL A 230 15.88 -3.92 14.16
N GLY A 231 17.16 -3.91 13.79
CA GLY A 231 17.75 -2.85 12.97
C GLY A 231 17.08 -2.72 11.60
N LEU A 232 16.85 -3.84 10.91
CA LEU A 232 16.18 -3.86 9.62
C LEU A 232 14.71 -3.46 9.72
N GLN A 233 14.01 -3.89 10.78
CA GLN A 233 12.60 -3.53 11.02
C GLN A 233 12.43 -2.03 11.30
N VAL A 234 13.28 -1.46 12.16
CA VAL A 234 13.23 -0.03 12.49
C VAL A 234 13.56 0.83 11.27
N THR A 235 14.66 0.53 10.58
CA THR A 235 15.06 1.29 9.38
C THR A 235 14.00 1.17 8.27
N GLY A 236 13.50 -0.05 8.02
CA GLY A 236 12.42 -0.27 7.07
C GLY A 236 11.17 0.52 7.43
N LEU A 237 10.73 0.49 8.68
CA LEU A 237 9.52 1.20 9.10
C LEU A 237 9.66 2.72 8.98
N ILE A 238 10.84 3.29 9.24
CA ILE A 238 11.11 4.72 9.02
C ILE A 238 10.93 5.09 7.53
N LEU A 239 11.50 4.29 6.62
CA LEU A 239 11.31 4.50 5.18
C LEU A 239 9.85 4.33 4.76
N ALA A 240 9.14 3.35 5.33
CA ALA A 240 7.72 3.16 5.07
C ALA A 240 6.88 4.36 5.51
N ILE A 241 7.16 4.94 6.67
CA ILE A 241 6.46 6.13 7.18
C ILE A 241 6.75 7.33 6.26
N ALA A 242 8.00 7.52 5.84
CA ALA A 242 8.36 8.59 4.91
C ALA A 242 7.61 8.42 3.56
N GLY A 243 7.62 7.22 2.99
CA GLY A 243 6.89 6.92 1.76
C GLY A 243 5.38 7.09 1.93
N TRP A 244 4.83 6.72 3.10
CA TRP A 244 3.39 6.90 3.34
C TRP A 244 3.02 8.37 3.46
N ALA A 245 3.86 9.17 4.13
CA ALA A 245 3.66 10.60 4.25
C ALA A 245 3.69 11.31 2.88
N THR A 246 4.58 10.92 1.96
CA THR A 246 4.58 11.50 0.61
C THR A 246 3.28 11.23 -0.14
N ALA A 247 2.70 10.03 0.01
CA ALA A 247 1.40 9.71 -0.58
C ALA A 247 0.26 10.52 0.03
N LEU A 248 0.25 10.73 1.35
CA LEU A 248 -0.80 11.50 2.02
C LEU A 248 -0.78 12.98 1.62
N VAL A 249 0.41 13.60 1.55
CA VAL A 249 0.56 15.03 1.22
C VAL A 249 0.15 15.34 -0.22
N GLN A 250 0.33 14.40 -1.14
CA GLN A 250 0.01 14.59 -2.56
C GLN A 250 -1.42 14.20 -2.95
N SER A 251 -2.21 13.65 -2.00
CA SER A 251 -3.40 12.91 -2.41
C SER A 251 -4.65 13.76 -2.69
N GLN A 252 -5.04 13.78 -3.98
CA GLN A 252 -6.45 13.70 -4.46
C GLN A 252 -6.97 12.24 -4.44
N VAL A 253 -6.16 11.29 -3.93
CA VAL A 253 -6.37 9.82 -3.97
C VAL A 253 -7.54 9.36 -3.08
N LEU A 254 -7.84 10.09 -2.00
CA LEU A 254 -9.02 9.85 -1.17
C LEU A 254 -10.31 10.40 -1.81
N ASP A 255 -10.16 11.33 -2.75
CA ASP A 255 -11.27 12.01 -3.44
C ASP A 255 -11.62 11.34 -4.78
N SER A 256 -10.85 10.32 -5.21
CA SER A 256 -10.91 9.75 -6.57
C SER A 256 -12.14 8.87 -6.89
N GLY A 257 -13.21 8.94 -6.09
CA GLY A 257 -14.52 8.34 -6.42
C GLY A 257 -14.58 6.79 -6.53
N GLY A 258 -13.53 6.06 -6.10
CA GLY A 258 -13.49 4.59 -6.09
C GLY A 258 -12.47 3.93 -7.02
N GLY A 259 -12.43 2.58 -7.02
CA GLY A 259 -11.59 1.78 -7.94
C GLY A 259 -10.25 1.29 -7.38
N ILE A 260 -9.37 0.75 -8.25
CA ILE A 260 -8.10 0.12 -7.87
C ILE A 260 -7.17 1.07 -7.10
N LEU A 261 -7.16 2.35 -7.45
CA LEU A 261 -6.35 3.36 -6.76
C LEU A 261 -6.82 3.57 -5.31
N LEU A 262 -8.14 3.66 -5.08
CA LEU A 262 -8.70 3.68 -3.72
C LEU A 262 -8.41 2.38 -2.97
N THR A 263 -8.52 1.23 -3.63
CA THR A 263 -8.17 -0.07 -3.04
C THR A 263 -6.70 -0.11 -2.62
N HIS A 264 -5.78 0.37 -3.47
CA HIS A 264 -4.36 0.50 -3.14
C HIS A 264 -4.15 1.41 -1.92
N ALA A 265 -4.78 2.59 -1.90
CA ALA A 265 -4.66 3.53 -0.78
C ALA A 265 -5.21 2.94 0.54
N ALA A 266 -6.38 2.31 0.49
CA ALA A 266 -7.01 1.69 1.65
C ALA A 266 -6.18 0.52 2.19
N MET A 267 -5.73 -0.38 1.31
CA MET A 267 -4.84 -1.48 1.69
C MET A 267 -3.51 -0.95 2.26
N GLY A 268 -2.94 0.09 1.66
CA GLY A 268 -1.74 0.76 2.16
C GLY A 268 -1.91 1.30 3.57
N CYS A 269 -3.05 1.95 3.88
CA CYS A 269 -3.35 2.42 5.23
C CYS A 269 -3.42 1.26 6.25
N VAL A 270 -4.06 0.14 5.88
CA VAL A 270 -4.13 -1.06 6.73
C VAL A 270 -2.73 -1.65 6.97
N VAL A 271 -1.92 -1.80 5.91
CA VAL A 271 -0.55 -2.32 5.98
C VAL A 271 0.32 -1.44 6.88
N MET A 272 0.23 -0.12 6.73
CA MET A 272 0.97 0.83 7.56
C MET A 272 0.53 0.78 9.02
N GLY A 273 -0.79 0.69 9.28
CA GLY A 273 -1.32 0.49 10.64
C GLY A 273 -0.78 -0.78 11.29
N LEU A 274 -0.79 -1.91 10.57
CA LEU A 274 -0.22 -3.17 11.07
C LEU A 274 1.29 -3.05 11.30
N GLY A 275 2.03 -2.39 10.41
CA GLY A 275 3.47 -2.16 10.52
C GLY A 275 3.86 -1.33 11.74
N ILE A 276 3.12 -0.26 12.04
CA ILE A 276 3.32 0.59 13.23
C ILE A 276 2.91 -0.14 14.51
N LEU A 277 1.89 -1.00 14.43
CA LEU A 277 1.46 -1.80 15.59
C LEU A 277 2.49 -2.87 15.98
N GLN A 278 3.34 -3.34 15.07
CA GLN A 278 4.37 -4.33 15.37
C GLN A 278 5.37 -3.88 16.47
N PRO A 279 6.06 -2.73 16.37
CA PRO A 279 6.95 -2.28 17.42
C PRO A 279 6.22 -1.95 18.72
N VAL A 280 4.99 -1.39 18.64
CA VAL A 280 4.16 -1.14 19.84
C VAL A 280 3.89 -2.46 20.57
N ASN A 281 3.44 -3.48 19.85
CA ASN A 281 3.26 -4.83 20.39
C ASN A 281 4.58 -5.41 20.94
N ALA A 282 5.72 -5.10 20.31
CA ALA A 282 7.03 -5.56 20.77
C ALA A 282 7.51 -4.92 22.08
N LEU A 283 7.00 -3.73 22.44
CA LEU A 283 7.29 -3.13 23.76
C LEU A 283 6.68 -3.94 24.91
N PHE A 284 5.56 -4.63 24.67
CA PHE A 284 4.90 -5.49 25.64
C PHE A 284 5.42 -6.92 25.65
N ARG A 285 6.57 -7.18 24.99
CA ARG A 285 7.17 -8.51 24.89
C ARG A 285 7.51 -9.07 26.28
N PRO A 286 6.91 -10.21 26.71
CA PRO A 286 7.22 -10.82 28.00
C PRO A 286 8.68 -11.31 28.07
N HIS A 287 9.25 -11.49 29.27
CA HIS A 287 10.65 -11.91 29.46
C HIS A 287 10.98 -13.27 28.80
N LYS A 288 12.26 -13.48 28.44
CA LYS A 288 12.74 -14.76 27.89
C LYS A 288 12.81 -15.77 29.05
N PRO A 289 12.27 -16.99 28.91
CA PRO A 289 12.43 -18.02 29.94
C PRO A 289 13.91 -18.35 30.14
N GLN A 290 14.29 -18.73 31.36
CA GLN A 290 15.64 -19.20 31.64
C GLN A 290 15.89 -20.56 30.95
N PRO A 291 17.14 -20.95 30.67
CA PRO A 291 17.45 -22.27 30.11
C PRO A 291 16.87 -23.38 31.00
N GLY A 292 15.98 -24.22 30.44
CA GLY A 292 15.29 -25.30 31.16
C GLY A 292 13.90 -24.96 31.68
N GLU A 293 13.47 -23.70 31.64
CA GLU A 293 12.14 -23.27 32.08
C GLU A 293 11.12 -23.28 30.92
N ARG A 294 9.87 -23.69 31.20
CA ARG A 294 8.80 -23.65 30.20
C ARG A 294 8.41 -22.19 29.90
N LYS A 295 8.08 -21.90 28.64
CA LYS A 295 7.56 -20.58 28.24
C LYS A 295 6.24 -20.30 28.97
N SER A 296 6.08 -19.07 29.46
CA SER A 296 4.78 -18.62 29.97
C SER A 296 3.74 -18.56 28.85
N LEU A 297 2.45 -18.77 29.20
CA LEU A 297 1.34 -18.67 28.25
C LEU A 297 1.31 -17.29 27.57
N GLY A 298 1.56 -16.22 28.33
CA GLY A 298 1.64 -14.86 27.79
C GLY A 298 2.74 -14.70 26.73
N ARG A 299 3.92 -15.31 26.95
CA ARG A 299 5.01 -15.29 25.96
C ARG A 299 4.65 -16.08 24.70
N LEU A 300 3.94 -17.20 24.85
CA LEU A 300 3.49 -18.03 23.73
C LEU A 300 2.46 -17.30 22.86
N VAL A 301 1.42 -16.72 23.49
CA VAL A 301 0.37 -15.94 22.80
C VAL A 301 0.98 -14.74 22.10
N TRP A 302 1.87 -14.01 22.77
CA TRP A 302 2.58 -12.87 22.16
C TRP A 302 3.42 -13.31 20.96
N GLU A 303 4.18 -14.41 21.07
CA GLU A 303 5.00 -14.93 19.97
C GLU A 303 4.15 -15.38 18.76
N LEU A 304 2.94 -15.90 19.00
CA LEU A 304 2.00 -16.27 17.96
C LEU A 304 1.41 -15.03 17.29
N ALA A 305 0.87 -14.11 18.09
CA ALA A 305 0.25 -12.87 17.61
C ALA A 305 1.25 -12.02 16.80
N HIS A 306 2.46 -11.82 17.30
CA HIS A 306 3.50 -11.04 16.62
C HIS A 306 3.87 -11.64 15.24
N LYS A 307 3.98 -12.97 15.14
CA LYS A 307 4.30 -13.65 13.88
C LYS A 307 3.14 -13.62 12.89
N ILE A 308 1.92 -13.90 13.35
CA ILE A 308 0.73 -13.91 12.47
C ILE A 308 0.50 -12.51 11.92
N LEU A 309 0.47 -11.49 12.77
CA LEU A 309 0.25 -10.11 12.35
C LEU A 309 1.38 -9.62 11.43
N GLY A 310 2.64 -9.95 11.72
CA GLY A 310 3.77 -9.59 10.88
C GLY A 310 3.72 -10.23 9.49
N ASN A 311 3.42 -11.52 9.42
CA ASN A 311 3.31 -12.24 8.13
C ASN A 311 2.08 -11.80 7.33
N ALA A 312 0.96 -11.51 8.00
CA ALA A 312 -0.24 -10.96 7.36
C ALA A 312 0.05 -9.57 6.77
N ALA A 313 0.74 -8.69 7.50
CA ALA A 313 1.15 -7.39 7.01
C ALA A 313 2.05 -7.51 5.77
N LEU A 314 3.02 -8.43 5.78
CA LEU A 314 3.89 -8.68 4.63
C LEU A 314 3.11 -9.15 3.38
N GLY A 315 2.18 -10.09 3.56
CA GLY A 315 1.35 -10.59 2.45
C GLY A 315 0.48 -9.48 1.84
N LEU A 316 -0.16 -8.67 2.68
CA LEU A 316 -0.94 -7.51 2.25
C LEU A 316 -0.07 -6.44 1.59
N ALA A 317 1.13 -6.19 2.10
CA ALA A 317 2.07 -5.24 1.53
C ALA A 317 2.47 -5.62 0.10
N LEU A 318 2.73 -6.92 -0.15
CA LEU A 318 3.06 -7.40 -1.49
C LEU A 318 1.93 -7.13 -2.49
N ALA A 319 0.68 -7.46 -2.12
CA ALA A 319 -0.48 -7.17 -2.94
C ALA A 319 -0.65 -5.66 -3.17
N THR A 320 -0.43 -4.85 -2.13
CA THR A 320 -0.51 -3.39 -2.20
C THR A 320 0.52 -2.81 -3.17
N ILE A 321 1.76 -3.27 -3.13
CA ILE A 321 2.83 -2.84 -4.05
C ILE A 321 2.47 -3.19 -5.50
N VAL A 322 1.98 -4.41 -5.75
CA VAL A 322 1.58 -4.82 -7.11
C VAL A 322 0.45 -3.94 -7.62
N LEU A 323 -0.60 -3.73 -6.82
CA LEU A 323 -1.70 -2.85 -7.20
C LEU A 323 -1.21 -1.43 -7.51
N GLY A 324 -0.33 -0.89 -6.67
CA GLY A 324 0.28 0.44 -6.86
C GLY A 324 1.09 0.52 -8.14
N ALA A 325 1.99 -0.44 -8.39
CA ALA A 325 2.80 -0.51 -9.59
C ALA A 325 1.94 -0.50 -10.86
N LEU A 326 0.84 -1.28 -10.87
CA LEU A 326 -0.11 -1.35 -11.99
C LEU A 326 -0.87 -0.03 -12.25
N GLN A 327 -0.83 0.93 -11.32
CA GLN A 327 -1.39 2.28 -11.54
C GLN A 327 -0.39 3.25 -12.17
N THR A 328 0.89 2.88 -12.25
CA THR A 328 1.97 3.75 -12.75
C THR A 328 2.36 3.41 -14.18
N GLN A 329 2.97 4.37 -14.88
CA GLN A 329 3.66 4.08 -16.14
C GLN A 329 4.93 3.24 -15.94
N TYR A 330 5.54 3.29 -14.74
CA TYR A 330 6.76 2.57 -14.36
C TYR A 330 6.50 1.16 -13.80
N PHE A 331 5.42 0.52 -14.24
CA PHE A 331 5.00 -0.75 -13.65
C PHE A 331 6.03 -1.86 -13.86
N VAL A 332 6.74 -1.86 -14.99
CA VAL A 332 7.79 -2.85 -15.29
C VAL A 332 8.99 -2.66 -14.37
N GLU A 333 9.40 -1.41 -14.16
CA GLU A 333 10.50 -1.01 -13.29
C GLU A 333 10.19 -1.38 -11.84
N PHE A 334 9.01 -1.03 -11.34
CA PHE A 334 8.62 -1.37 -9.98
C PHE A 334 8.46 -2.89 -9.77
N LEU A 335 7.86 -3.61 -10.70
CA LEU A 335 7.70 -5.07 -10.57
C LEU A 335 9.03 -5.81 -10.72
N SER A 336 9.92 -5.37 -11.61
CA SER A 336 11.26 -5.94 -11.73
C SER A 336 12.12 -5.67 -10.50
N ALA A 337 12.06 -4.45 -9.94
CA ALA A 337 12.73 -4.10 -8.70
C ALA A 337 12.20 -4.91 -7.50
N LEU A 338 10.88 -5.14 -7.42
CA LEU A 338 10.27 -6.02 -6.41
C LEU A 338 10.77 -7.46 -6.57
N GLY A 339 10.80 -8.00 -7.79
CA GLY A 339 11.32 -9.33 -8.07
C GLY A 339 12.79 -9.49 -7.67
N ALA A 340 13.62 -8.50 -8.01
CA ALA A 340 15.03 -8.47 -7.61
C ALA A 340 15.19 -8.40 -6.08
N ALA A 341 14.41 -7.56 -5.39
CA ALA A 341 14.44 -7.46 -3.93
C ALA A 341 14.08 -8.79 -3.26
N LEU A 342 13.01 -9.46 -3.71
CA LEU A 342 12.61 -10.77 -3.20
C LEU A 342 13.69 -11.82 -3.43
N PHE A 343 14.33 -11.83 -4.62
CA PHE A 343 15.44 -12.72 -4.90
C PHE A 343 16.60 -12.52 -3.91
N VAL A 344 17.02 -11.26 -3.68
CA VAL A 344 18.09 -10.94 -2.72
C VAL A 344 17.71 -11.35 -1.29
N VAL A 345 16.45 -11.13 -0.87
CA VAL A 345 15.95 -11.55 0.45
C VAL A 345 16.06 -13.07 0.62
N ILE A 346 15.62 -13.84 -0.39
CA ILE A 346 15.69 -15.30 -0.38
C ILE A 346 17.13 -15.79 -0.33
N VAL A 347 18.00 -15.29 -1.21
CA VAL A 347 19.42 -15.64 -1.25
C VAL A 347 20.10 -15.33 0.09
N SER A 348 19.85 -14.14 0.66
CA SER A 348 20.39 -13.75 1.97
C SER A 348 19.93 -14.69 3.08
N GLY A 349 18.66 -15.07 3.09
CA GLY A 349 18.09 -16.05 4.02
C GLY A 349 18.76 -17.42 3.91
N VAL A 350 18.93 -17.93 2.69
CA VAL A 350 19.59 -19.21 2.40
C VAL A 350 21.06 -19.18 2.81
N LEU A 351 21.80 -18.12 2.48
CA LEU A 351 23.21 -17.97 2.87
C LEU A 351 23.37 -17.97 4.40
N MET A 352 22.51 -17.22 5.10
CA MET A 352 22.54 -17.21 6.56
C MET A 352 22.19 -18.58 7.15
N TRP A 353 21.25 -19.32 6.56
CA TRP A 353 20.92 -20.69 6.96
C TRP A 353 22.08 -21.65 6.74
N CYS A 354 22.66 -21.68 5.54
CA CYS A 354 23.74 -22.60 5.15
C CYS A 354 25.01 -22.40 6.00
N THR A 355 25.30 -21.16 6.38
CA THR A 355 26.46 -20.84 7.23
C THR A 355 26.19 -21.07 8.72
N SER A 356 24.95 -21.34 9.12
CA SER A 356 24.60 -21.46 10.55
C SER A 356 25.29 -22.67 11.19
N PRO A 357 25.90 -22.51 12.39
CA PRO A 357 26.60 -23.58 13.05
C PRO A 357 25.68 -24.78 13.31
N LYS A 358 26.17 -25.99 13.02
CA LYS A 358 25.52 -27.24 13.41
C LYS A 358 25.85 -27.47 14.88
N THR A 359 24.83 -27.71 15.72
CA THR A 359 25.02 -28.08 17.11
C THR A 359 25.73 -29.43 17.16
N THR A 360 27.02 -29.42 17.51
CA THR A 360 27.69 -30.64 18.00
C THR A 360 27.14 -30.90 19.39
N SER A 361 26.41 -32.01 19.57
CA SER A 361 26.23 -32.56 20.91
C SER A 361 27.61 -32.83 21.44
N SER A 362 28.03 -32.09 22.48
CA SER A 362 29.17 -32.49 23.28
C SER A 362 28.91 -33.91 23.77
N GLU A 363 29.69 -34.87 23.29
CA GLU A 363 29.92 -36.12 24.01
C GLU A 363 30.26 -35.74 25.45
N GLU A 364 29.34 -36.01 26.38
CA GLU A 364 29.71 -36.18 27.77
C GLU A 364 30.61 -37.42 27.81
N THR A 365 31.92 -37.18 27.78
CA THR A 365 32.89 -38.18 28.20
C THR A 365 32.56 -38.52 29.65
N HIS A 366 31.91 -39.66 29.86
CA HIS A 366 31.87 -40.34 31.14
C HIS A 366 33.31 -40.65 31.56
N GLU A 367 33.91 -39.73 32.31
CA GLU A 367 35.15 -39.98 33.05
C GLU A 367 34.80 -40.96 34.18
N SER A 368 35.03 -42.25 33.92
CA SER A 368 34.88 -43.29 34.93
C SER A 368 36.04 -43.18 35.93
N VAL A 369 35.70 -42.70 37.12
CA VAL A 369 36.57 -42.74 38.30
C VAL A 369 36.95 -44.21 38.56
N SER A 370 38.23 -44.52 38.36
CA SER A 370 38.83 -45.82 38.62
C SER A 370 38.85 -46.09 40.13
N PHE A 371 38.01 -47.03 40.59
CA PHE A 371 38.13 -47.61 41.92
C PHE A 371 38.86 -48.96 41.82
N LYS A 372 40.05 -49.03 42.42
CA LYS A 372 40.95 -50.18 42.39
C LYS A 372 40.60 -51.12 43.55
N GLY A 373 40.00 -52.27 43.27
CA GLY A 373 39.70 -53.32 44.24
C GLY A 373 40.22 -54.69 43.77
N LYS A 374 41.12 -55.28 44.55
CA LYS A 374 41.78 -56.58 44.33
C LYS A 374 40.82 -57.77 44.48
N GLY A 375 41.06 -58.82 43.69
CA GLY A 375 41.01 -60.21 44.17
C GLY A 375 40.23 -61.19 43.31
N GLY A 376 40.85 -62.35 43.00
CA GLY A 376 40.14 -63.61 42.77
C GLY A 376 40.37 -64.27 41.42
N SER A 377 41.20 -65.32 41.42
CA SER A 377 41.39 -66.31 40.35
C SER A 377 40.09 -67.03 39.95
N VAL A 378 40.04 -67.57 38.72
CA VAL A 378 39.88 -69.03 38.40
C VAL A 378 39.53 -69.20 36.91
N GLU A 379 40.48 -69.82 36.20
CA GLU A 379 40.39 -70.87 35.17
C GLU A 379 39.28 -71.00 34.10
N LYS A 380 39.80 -71.34 32.90
CA LYS A 380 39.31 -72.24 31.82
C LYS A 380 38.37 -71.69 30.73
N GLY A 381 38.94 -71.59 29.53
CA GLY A 381 38.76 -72.68 28.55
C GLY A 381 38.24 -72.30 27.15
N VAL A 382 38.93 -72.89 26.17
CA VAL A 382 38.45 -73.33 24.84
C VAL A 382 38.64 -72.38 23.64
N GLU A 383 39.70 -72.70 22.89
CA GLU A 383 39.84 -72.92 21.42
C GLU A 383 38.93 -72.16 20.44
N ASN A 384 39.47 -71.36 19.49
CA ASN A 384 40.25 -71.68 18.27
C ASN A 384 39.33 -71.96 17.06
N GLU A 385 39.38 -71.11 16.02
CA GLU A 385 39.63 -71.51 14.62
C GLU A 385 39.36 -70.37 13.60
N ASN A 386 40.46 -69.87 13.03
CA ASN A 386 40.75 -69.76 11.60
C ASN A 386 39.57 -69.74 10.59
N ASN A 387 39.49 -68.70 9.76
CA ASN A 387 39.92 -68.76 8.36
C ASN A 387 39.53 -67.48 7.57
N ASN A 388 40.53 -66.92 6.90
CA ASN A 388 40.44 -66.02 5.73
C ASN A 388 41.08 -66.83 4.56
N PRO A 389 41.00 -66.48 3.26
CA PRO A 389 40.29 -65.40 2.58
C PRO A 389 39.61 -65.80 1.24
N SER A 390 39.03 -64.80 0.56
CA SER A 390 38.89 -64.67 -0.90
C SER A 390 37.80 -65.48 -1.62
N ALA A 391 36.81 -64.79 -2.19
CA ALA A 391 36.80 -64.45 -3.62
C ALA A 391 35.43 -63.89 -4.06
N ALA A 392 35.54 -62.92 -4.96
CA ALA A 392 34.48 -62.14 -5.60
C ALA A 392 33.41 -62.96 -6.33
N ALA A 393 32.16 -62.47 -6.30
CA ALA A 393 31.31 -62.34 -7.50
C ALA A 393 30.08 -61.45 -7.22
N PHE A 394 30.05 -60.31 -7.91
CA PHE A 394 28.94 -59.82 -8.73
C PHE A 394 27.49 -59.87 -8.21
N GLY A 395 26.90 -58.69 -8.00
CA GLY A 395 25.46 -58.50 -7.86
C GLY A 395 25.09 -57.03 -7.64
N ARG A 396 24.85 -56.28 -8.73
CA ARG A 396 24.32 -54.90 -8.69
C ARG A 396 22.90 -54.91 -9.26
N SER A 397 21.97 -54.40 -8.44
CA SER A 397 20.74 -53.65 -8.75
C SER A 397 19.51 -54.18 -8.01
N THR A 398 18.99 -53.36 -7.10
CA THR A 398 17.57 -53.00 -6.97
C THR A 398 17.43 -51.92 -5.88
N GLU A 399 17.32 -50.68 -6.36
CA GLU A 399 16.32 -49.70 -5.95
C GLU A 399 16.00 -49.53 -4.45
N GLN A 400 16.66 -48.56 -3.81
CA GLN A 400 16.23 -48.03 -2.50
C GLN A 400 15.65 -46.63 -2.65
N ARG A 401 14.32 -46.61 -2.65
CA ARG A 401 13.39 -45.49 -2.59
C ARG A 401 13.78 -44.49 -1.47
N LYS A 402 14.34 -43.34 -1.84
CA LYS A 402 14.42 -42.15 -0.98
C LYS A 402 13.17 -41.29 -1.22
N GLY A 403 12.26 -41.27 -0.25
CA GLY A 403 11.12 -40.36 -0.24
C GLY A 403 10.34 -40.45 1.07
N ASN A 404 9.94 -39.28 1.58
CA ASN A 404 9.01 -39.06 2.70
C ASN A 404 9.52 -39.14 4.15
N GLY A 405 10.28 -38.12 4.56
CA GLY A 405 10.35 -37.69 5.97
C GLY A 405 9.29 -36.64 6.36
N GLN A 406 8.71 -35.91 5.40
CA GLN A 406 7.70 -34.87 5.67
C GLN A 406 6.26 -35.40 5.66
N ALA A 407 5.92 -36.41 4.85
CA ALA A 407 4.59 -37.01 4.88
C ALA A 407 4.33 -37.81 6.17
N ALA A 408 5.38 -38.42 6.75
CA ALA A 408 5.26 -39.15 8.03
C ALA A 408 4.94 -38.23 9.22
N ALA A 409 5.43 -36.99 9.20
CA ALA A 409 5.14 -36.00 10.24
C ALA A 409 3.72 -35.42 10.12
N VAL A 410 3.21 -35.20 8.90
CA VAL A 410 1.84 -34.72 8.69
C VAL A 410 0.81 -35.80 9.02
N VAL A 411 1.08 -37.06 8.66
CA VAL A 411 0.22 -38.20 9.04
C VAL A 411 0.18 -38.41 10.56
N SER A 412 1.27 -38.14 11.27
CA SER A 412 1.31 -38.22 12.74
C SER A 412 0.46 -37.14 13.41
N VAL A 413 0.43 -35.90 12.88
CA VAL A 413 -0.35 -34.79 13.45
C VAL A 413 -1.83 -34.96 13.15
N GLU A 414 -2.19 -35.44 11.94
CA GLU A 414 -3.59 -35.74 11.58
C GLU A 414 -4.16 -36.87 12.46
N ALA A 415 -3.37 -37.92 12.71
CA ALA A 415 -3.78 -39.04 13.56
C ALA A 415 -3.93 -38.64 15.04
N GLU A 416 -3.14 -37.68 15.52
CA GLU A 416 -3.24 -37.17 16.89
C GLU A 416 -4.43 -36.22 17.05
N HIS A 417 -4.72 -35.39 16.03
CA HIS A 417 -5.91 -34.54 16.00
C HIS A 417 -7.21 -35.35 15.97
N GLN A 418 -7.28 -36.41 15.15
CA GLN A 418 -8.44 -37.31 15.10
C GLN A 418 -8.66 -38.07 16.42
N ARG A 419 -7.58 -38.42 17.15
CA ARG A 419 -7.70 -39.03 18.48
C ARG A 419 -8.21 -38.06 19.54
N VAL A 420 -7.83 -36.79 19.47
CA VAL A 420 -8.32 -35.76 20.39
C VAL A 420 -9.80 -35.50 20.15
N LEU A 421 -10.22 -35.35 18.89
CA LEU A 421 -11.63 -35.16 18.53
C LEU A 421 -12.50 -36.34 18.98
N ALA A 422 -12.07 -37.59 18.75
CA ALA A 422 -12.80 -38.77 19.22
C ALA A 422 -12.87 -38.87 20.75
N SER A 423 -11.90 -38.29 21.47
CA SER A 423 -11.91 -38.26 22.95
C SER A 423 -12.81 -37.16 23.51
N GLU A 424 -13.01 -36.07 22.77
CA GLU A 424 -13.92 -34.99 23.13
C GLU A 424 -15.37 -35.40 22.83
N GLU A 425 -15.63 -36.02 21.68
CA GLU A 425 -16.95 -36.55 21.30
C GLU A 425 -17.42 -37.63 22.28
N GLY A 426 -16.54 -38.56 22.67
CA GLY A 426 -16.85 -39.56 23.70
C GLY A 426 -17.02 -38.99 25.12
N ARG A 427 -16.51 -37.77 25.38
CA ARG A 427 -16.72 -37.05 26.65
C ARG A 427 -18.04 -36.29 26.65
N GLU A 428 -18.45 -35.76 25.50
CA GLU A 428 -19.78 -35.14 25.32
C GLU A 428 -20.90 -36.19 25.39
N GLU A 429 -20.77 -37.35 24.71
CA GLU A 429 -21.76 -38.43 24.81
C GLU A 429 -21.89 -38.99 26.23
N ARG A 430 -20.78 -39.04 26.99
CA ARG A 430 -20.81 -39.43 28.41
C ARG A 430 -21.49 -38.37 29.28
N ALA A 431 -21.25 -37.08 29.01
CA ALA A 431 -21.93 -36.00 29.74
C ALA A 431 -23.44 -35.98 29.45
N GLU A 432 -23.84 -36.22 28.19
CA GLU A 432 -25.24 -36.24 27.77
C GLU A 432 -25.98 -37.47 28.35
N SER A 433 -25.34 -38.64 28.42
CA SER A 433 -25.92 -39.82 29.09
C SER A 433 -25.99 -39.69 30.63
N GLU A 434 -25.05 -39.00 31.27
CA GLU A 434 -25.13 -38.65 32.69
C GLU A 434 -26.23 -37.61 32.98
N GLU A 435 -26.49 -36.70 32.05
CA GLU A 435 -27.58 -35.72 32.17
C GLU A 435 -28.95 -36.36 31.95
N VAL A 436 -29.09 -37.25 30.96
CA VAL A 436 -30.33 -38.01 30.70
C VAL A 436 -30.68 -38.94 31.87
N SER A 437 -29.71 -39.66 32.44
CA SER A 437 -29.95 -40.54 33.60
C SER A 437 -30.34 -39.76 34.87
N ARG A 438 -29.77 -38.55 35.06
CA ARG A 438 -30.15 -37.66 36.16
C ARG A 438 -31.56 -37.10 36.01
N VAL A 439 -32.02 -36.82 34.78
CA VAL A 439 -33.39 -36.36 34.50
C VAL A 439 -34.42 -37.48 34.67
N GLU A 440 -34.05 -38.73 34.34
CA GLU A 440 -34.91 -39.90 34.59
C GLU A 440 -35.09 -40.18 36.09
N GLU A 441 -34.03 -40.09 36.91
CA GLU A 441 -34.12 -40.24 38.37
C GLU A 441 -34.96 -39.12 39.02
N GLU A 442 -34.83 -37.86 38.57
CA GLU A 442 -35.67 -36.75 39.06
C GLU A 442 -37.14 -36.87 38.60
N GLY A 443 -37.40 -37.52 37.47
CA GLY A 443 -38.75 -37.79 36.94
C GLY A 443 -39.45 -38.99 37.61
N GLU A 444 -38.71 -39.95 38.14
CA GLU A 444 -39.25 -41.07 38.91
C GLU A 444 -39.52 -40.70 40.38
N GLY A 445 -38.66 -39.86 40.99
CA GLY A 445 -38.90 -39.30 42.32
C GLY A 445 -40.15 -38.42 42.41
N ARG A 446 -40.53 -37.75 41.31
CA ARG A 446 -41.70 -36.87 41.25
C ARG A 446 -43.02 -37.61 40.96
N ARG A 447 -42.97 -38.85 40.46
CA ARG A 447 -44.16 -39.71 40.24
C ARG A 447 -44.63 -40.44 41.51
N ASN A 448 -43.78 -40.51 42.55
CA ASN A 448 -44.14 -41.11 43.84
C ASN A 448 -44.79 -40.15 44.85
N TRP A 449 -45.13 -38.92 44.44
CA TRP A 449 -45.77 -37.90 45.30
C TRP A 449 -47.15 -37.45 44.80
N SER A 450 -47.78 -38.24 43.92
CA SER A 450 -49.13 -37.98 43.40
C SER A 450 -49.92 -39.28 43.17
N GLY A 451 -49.93 -40.16 44.16
CA GLY A 451 -50.76 -41.35 44.25
C GLY A 451 -51.09 -41.68 45.70
#